data_AF-A0A1X1ZF05-F1
#
_entry.id   AF-A0A1X1ZF05-F1
#
_cell.length_a   1.000
_cell.length_b   1.000
_cell.length_c   1.000
_cell.angle_alpha   90.00
_cell.angle_beta   90.00
_cell.angle_gamma   90.00
#
_symmetry.space_group_name_H-M   'P 1'
#
loop_
_entity.id
_entity.type
_entity.pdbx_description
1 polymer ?
#
loop_
_entity_poly.entity_id
_entity_poly.type
_entity_poly.pdbx_seq_one_letter_code
_entity_poly.pdbx_strand_id
1 'polypeptide(L)'
;MLAHASALTTRLRLGVAVSLVAIHDPILLAKTISTLDHVSGGRLILGVGYGYNEDEFRNHGVDARKRRDITREKMLAMQRLWSEETASFDGDYVWL
;
A
#
# COMPACT_ATOMS: atom_id res chain seq x y z
N MET A 1 -10.24 0.62 -10.36
CA MET A 1 -11.52 1.27 -10.01
C MET A 1 -11.34 2.72 -9.56
N LEU A 2 -10.56 3.02 -8.51
CA LEU A 2 -10.41 4.41 -8.03
C LEU A 2 -9.80 5.38 -9.06
N ALA A 3 -8.87 4.93 -9.92
CA ALA A 3 -8.35 5.76 -11.01
C ALA A 3 -9.43 6.17 -12.03
N HIS A 4 -10.45 5.33 -12.23
CA HIS A 4 -11.58 5.69 -13.10
C HIS A 4 -12.48 6.71 -12.40
N ALA A 5 -12.78 6.50 -11.11
CA ALA A 5 -13.54 7.46 -10.31
C ALA A 5 -12.83 8.82 -10.18
N SER A 6 -11.49 8.84 -10.11
CA SER A 6 -10.71 10.08 -10.05
C SER A 6 -10.83 10.91 -11.32
N ALA A 7 -10.93 10.28 -12.49
CA ALA A 7 -11.10 10.97 -13.76
C ALA A 7 -12.51 11.60 -13.91
N LEU A 8 -13.52 11.01 -13.28
CA LEU A 8 -14.92 11.48 -13.38
C LEU A 8 -15.33 12.46 -12.27
N THR A 9 -14.44 12.76 -11.33
CA THR A 9 -14.76 13.57 -10.16
C THR A 9 -13.63 14.55 -9.86
N THR A 10 -13.95 15.76 -9.42
CA THR A 10 -12.94 16.80 -9.11
C THR A 10 -12.83 17.12 -7.61
N ARG A 11 -13.84 16.75 -6.81
CA ARG A 11 -13.93 17.11 -5.38
C ARG A 11 -14.03 15.94 -4.42
N LEU A 12 -14.51 14.78 -4.87
CA LEU A 12 -14.72 13.63 -3.99
C LEU A 12 -13.38 13.06 -3.52
N ARG A 13 -13.26 12.77 -2.23
CA ARG A 13 -12.14 11.98 -1.71
C ARG A 13 -12.33 10.51 -2.09
N LEU A 14 -11.24 9.84 -2.44
CA LEU A 14 -11.26 8.48 -2.98
C LEU A 14 -10.62 7.55 -1.95
N GLY A 15 -11.41 6.66 -1.33
CA GLY A 15 -10.94 5.82 -0.24
C GLY A 15 -10.71 4.38 -0.63
N VAL A 16 -9.63 3.78 -0.12
CA VAL A 16 -9.47 2.32 0.00
C VAL A 16 -9.79 1.93 1.45
N ALA A 17 -10.68 0.96 1.68
CA ALA A 17 -11.09 0.52 3.02
C ALA A 17 -11.27 -1.01 3.04
N VAL A 18 -10.21 -1.80 3.22
CA VAL A 18 -8.80 -1.44 3.50
C VAL A 18 -7.86 -2.11 2.49
N SER A 19 -6.66 -1.56 2.32
CA SER A 19 -5.55 -2.21 1.61
C SER A 19 -4.85 -3.21 2.52
N LEU A 20 -4.72 -4.45 2.06
CA LEU A 20 -3.93 -5.50 2.71
C LEU A 20 -2.47 -5.39 2.28
N VAL A 21 -1.74 -4.43 2.86
CA VAL A 21 -0.37 -4.11 2.44
C VAL A 21 0.56 -5.33 2.49
N ALA A 22 0.39 -6.20 3.50
CA ALA A 22 1.25 -7.37 3.68
C ALA A 22 1.33 -8.30 2.45
N ILE A 23 0.26 -8.45 1.67
CA ILE A 23 0.21 -9.36 0.51
C ILE A 23 0.67 -8.72 -0.82
N HIS A 24 1.04 -7.43 -0.81
CA HIS A 24 1.49 -6.73 -2.01
C HIS A 24 3.01 -6.58 -2.05
N ASP A 25 3.59 -6.49 -3.24
CA ASP A 25 4.95 -5.97 -3.42
C ASP A 25 4.99 -4.48 -3.01
N PRO A 26 5.91 -4.07 -2.10
CA PRO A 26 5.90 -2.70 -1.57
C PRO A 26 6.29 -1.64 -2.61
N ILE A 27 7.16 -1.96 -3.57
CA ILE A 27 7.60 -1.00 -4.61
C ILE A 27 6.45 -0.73 -5.58
N LEU A 28 5.81 -1.79 -6.08
CA LEU A 28 4.66 -1.69 -6.97
C LEU A 28 3.47 -1.02 -6.29
N LEU A 29 3.20 -1.36 -5.03
CA LEU A 29 2.11 -0.75 -4.27
C LEU A 29 2.38 0.74 -4.00
N ALA A 30 3.60 1.10 -3.59
CA ALA A 30 4.02 2.50 -3.42
C ALA A 30 3.80 3.29 -4.72
N LYS A 31 4.30 2.79 -5.85
CA LYS A 31 4.13 3.43 -7.16
C LYS A 31 2.65 3.57 -7.54
N THR A 32 1.86 2.53 -7.35
CA THR A 32 0.43 2.52 -7.68
C THR A 32 -0.33 3.57 -6.87
N ILE A 33 -0.05 3.66 -5.57
CA ILE A 33 -0.65 4.65 -4.67
C ILE A 33 -0.23 6.06 -5.07
N SER A 34 1.07 6.32 -5.27
CA SER A 34 1.56 7.65 -5.69
C SER A 34 0.97 8.08 -7.04
N THR A 35 0.86 7.14 -7.99
CA THR A 35 0.26 7.42 -9.29
C THR A 35 -1.20 7.81 -9.14
N LEU A 36 -1.97 7.04 -8.37
CA LEU A 36 -3.38 7.33 -8.11
C LEU A 36 -3.56 8.65 -7.36
N ASP A 37 -2.74 8.93 -6.35
CA ASP A 37 -2.79 10.17 -5.60
C ASP A 37 -2.53 11.36 -6.51
N HIS A 38 -1.48 11.29 -7.34
CA HIS A 38 -1.12 12.32 -8.30
C HIS A 38 -2.24 12.58 -9.32
N VAL A 39 -2.76 11.55 -10.00
CA VAL A 39 -3.84 11.75 -11.00
C VAL A 39 -5.18 12.13 -10.37
N SER A 40 -5.35 11.85 -9.07
CA SER A 40 -6.52 12.34 -8.32
C SER A 40 -6.37 13.78 -7.85
N GLY A 41 -5.17 14.39 -7.91
CA GLY A 41 -4.90 15.70 -7.33
C GLY A 41 -4.91 15.69 -5.80
N GLY A 42 -4.31 14.67 -5.18
CA GLY A 42 -4.16 14.58 -3.71
C GLY A 42 -5.44 14.16 -2.98
N ARG A 43 -6.40 13.54 -3.66
CA ARG A 43 -7.71 13.17 -3.09
C ARG A 43 -7.76 11.74 -2.56
N LEU A 44 -6.68 10.98 -2.67
CA LEU A 44 -6.63 9.60 -2.21
C LEU A 44 -6.63 9.53 -0.67
N ILE A 45 -7.38 8.59 -0.13
CA ILE A 45 -7.30 8.15 1.26
C ILE A 45 -6.93 6.67 1.24
N LEU A 46 -5.72 6.36 1.68
CA LEU A 46 -5.27 4.98 1.83
C LEU A 46 -5.65 4.46 3.23
N GLY A 47 -6.77 3.74 3.33
CA GLY A 47 -7.05 2.94 4.51
C GLY A 47 -6.23 1.66 4.48
N VAL A 48 -5.50 1.39 5.56
CA VAL A 48 -4.65 0.20 5.73
C VAL A 48 -5.26 -0.69 6.81
N GLY A 49 -5.24 -1.99 6.59
CA GLY A 49 -5.66 -2.95 7.60
C GLY A 49 -4.95 -4.29 7.46
N TYR A 50 -5.16 -5.14 8.46
CA TYR A 50 -4.37 -6.36 8.61
C TYR A 50 -5.01 -7.60 8.00
N GLY A 51 -6.27 -7.53 7.56
CA GLY A 51 -7.01 -8.69 7.07
C GLY A 51 -7.27 -9.76 8.14
N TYR A 52 -8.19 -10.67 7.82
CA TYR A 52 -8.59 -11.77 8.70
C TYR A 52 -8.51 -13.15 8.05
N ASN A 53 -8.53 -13.24 6.71
CA ASN A 53 -8.58 -14.51 5.99
C ASN A 53 -7.17 -15.12 5.89
N GLU A 54 -6.87 -16.12 6.71
CA GLU A 54 -5.55 -16.75 6.74
C GLU A 54 -5.20 -17.49 5.44
N ASP A 55 -6.19 -18.05 4.74
CA ASP A 55 -5.98 -18.74 3.47
C ASP A 55 -5.57 -17.75 2.37
N GLU A 56 -6.13 -16.54 2.38
CA GLU A 56 -5.72 -15.46 1.48
C GLU A 56 -4.25 -15.09 1.68
N PHE A 57 -3.80 -14.93 2.93
CA PHE A 57 -2.39 -14.65 3.21
C PHE A 57 -1.49 -15.79 2.76
N ARG A 58 -1.87 -17.05 3.04
CA ARG A 58 -1.10 -18.22 2.63
C ARG A 58 -0.97 -18.33 1.11
N ASN A 59 -2.03 -18.04 0.36
CA ASN A 59 -2.01 -18.02 -1.11
C ASN A 59 -1.09 -16.93 -1.68
N HIS A 60 -0.80 -15.88 -0.90
CA HIS A 60 0.15 -14.82 -1.25
C HIS A 60 1.53 -14.99 -0.59
N GLY A 61 1.83 -16.17 -0.04
CA GLY A 61 3.14 -16.47 0.56
C GLY A 61 3.42 -15.75 1.89
N VAL A 62 2.38 -15.23 2.55
CA VAL A 62 2.51 -14.51 3.83
C VAL A 62 2.04 -15.40 4.98
N ASP A 63 2.87 -15.53 6.03
CA ASP A 63 2.43 -16.11 7.29
C ASP A 63 1.43 -15.16 7.96
N ALA A 64 0.17 -15.58 8.07
CA ALA A 64 -0.90 -14.77 8.66
C ALA A 64 -0.57 -14.31 10.09
N ARG A 65 0.25 -15.04 10.85
CA ARG A 65 0.67 -14.64 12.21
C ARG A 65 1.59 -13.42 12.21
N LYS A 66 2.35 -13.21 11.12
CA LYS A 66 3.30 -12.10 10.95
C LYS A 66 2.72 -10.91 10.18
N ARG A 67 1.46 -11.00 9.71
CA ARG A 67 0.84 -10.00 8.82
C ARG A 67 0.91 -8.56 9.35
N ARG A 68 0.85 -8.38 10.67
CA ARG A 68 0.93 -7.05 11.32
C ARG A 68 2.32 -6.45 11.19
N ASP A 69 3.35 -7.23 11.49
CA ASP A 69 4.75 -6.80 11.42
C ASP A 69 5.15 -6.53 9.96
N ILE A 70 4.79 -7.44 9.04
CA ILE A 70 5.02 -7.28 7.60
C ILE A 70 4.31 -6.02 7.08
N THR A 71 3.06 -5.79 7.49
CA THR A 71 2.31 -4.58 7.10
C THR A 71 3.02 -3.32 7.59
N ARG A 72 3.44 -3.30 8.86
CA ARG A 72 4.14 -2.16 9.45
C ARG A 72 5.43 -1.87 8.69
N GLU A 73 6.23 -2.89 8.43
CA GLU A 73 7.53 -2.74 7.77
C GLU A 73 7.38 -2.29 6.31
N LYS A 74 6.49 -2.92 5.54
CA LYS A 74 6.18 -2.49 4.18
C LYS A 74 5.69 -1.05 4.15
N MET A 75 4.85 -0.61 5.11
CA MET A 75 4.43 0.79 5.18
C MET A 75 5.58 1.75 5.43
N LEU A 76 6.56 1.39 6.27
CA LEU A 76 7.75 2.21 6.48
C LEU A 76 8.62 2.29 5.22
N ALA A 77 8.82 1.17 4.52
CA ALA A 77 9.55 1.14 3.27
C ALA A 77 8.87 2.00 2.19
N MET A 78 7.55 1.88 2.06
CA MET A 78 6.75 2.69 1.15
C MET A 78 6.81 4.18 1.51
N GLN A 79 6.81 4.54 2.79
CA GLN A 79 6.97 5.93 3.23
C GLN A 79 8.32 6.51 2.80
N ARG A 80 9.43 5.76 2.93
CA ARG A 80 10.73 6.20 2.42
C ARG A 80 10.73 6.40 0.90
N LEU A 81 10.15 5.46 0.16
CA LEU A 81 10.01 5.56 -1.30
C LEU A 81 9.24 6.82 -1.73
N TRP A 82 8.33 7.35 -0.88
CA TRP A 82 7.59 8.58 -1.17
C TRP A 82 8.30 9.86 -0.74
N SER A 83 9.17 9.80 0.27
CA SER A 83 9.78 10.98 0.88
C SER A 83 11.22 11.26 0.45
N GLU A 84 11.92 10.26 -0.09
CA GLU A 84 13.34 10.34 -0.41
C GLU A 84 13.57 10.25 -1.93
N GLU A 85 14.52 11.03 -2.45
CA GLU A 85 14.90 11.01 -3.88
C GLU A 85 15.57 9.68 -4.27
N THR A 86 16.37 9.11 -3.35
CA THR A 86 16.94 7.78 -3.46
C THR A 86 16.75 7.08 -2.12
N ALA A 87 15.86 6.10 -2.09
CA ALA A 87 15.50 5.39 -0.87
C ALA A 87 16.28 4.08 -0.74
N SER A 88 16.56 3.70 0.51
CA SER A 88 16.98 2.35 0.87
C SER A 88 16.24 1.89 2.13
N PHE A 89 16.04 0.59 2.26
CA PHE A 89 15.37 -0.02 3.39
C PHE A 89 15.97 -1.38 3.69
N ASP A 90 16.30 -1.61 4.96
CA ASP A 90 16.87 -2.85 5.47
C ASP A 90 16.03 -3.28 6.66
N GLY A 91 15.26 -4.35 6.49
CA GLY A 91 14.30 -4.85 7.46
C GLY A 91 14.15 -6.37 7.39
N ASP A 92 13.37 -6.92 8.33
CA ASP A 92 13.23 -8.37 8.51
C ASP A 92 12.42 -9.04 7.39
N TYR A 93 11.58 -8.26 6.70
CA TYR A 93 10.62 -8.72 5.70
C TYR A 93 10.75 -8.01 4.35
N VAL A 94 11.37 -6.83 4.32
CA VAL A 94 11.55 -5.98 3.14
C VAL A 94 12.98 -5.46 3.10
N TRP A 95 13.63 -5.62 1.96
CA TRP A 95 14.90 -5.00 1.65
C TRP A 95 14.82 -4.36 0.26
N LEU A 96 15.28 -3.12 0.13
CA LEU A 96 15.31 -2.39 -1.15
C LEU A 96 16.37 -1.28 -1.17
#